data_AF-C7RCF4-F1
#
_entry.id   AF-C7RCF4-F1
#
_cell.length_a   1.000
_cell.length_b   1.000
_cell.length_c   1.000
_cell.angle_alpha   90.00
_cell.angle_beta   90.00
_cell.angle_gamma   90.00
#
_symmetry.space_group_name_H-M   'P 1'
#
loop_
_entity.id
_entity.type
_entity.pdbx_description
1 polymer ?
#
loop_
_entity_poly.entity_id
_entity_poly.type
_entity_poly.pdbx_seq_one_letter_code
_entity_poly.pdbx_strand_id
1 'polypeptide(L)'
;MKHSVLTVAVMFLISLNAQANVLKIDSQMASQITSICKFVQGKGHPEDLRLKGMAWCKVGVDYLPDEFTEQKLQVKELYESEEFSELKENQKFAKYLSQARRRIAEVSLGLASFSE
;
A
#
# COMPACT_ATOMS: atom_id res chain seq x y z
N MET A 1 -19.83 45.35 -30.60
CA MET A 1 -19.23 44.01 -30.62
C MET A 1 -17.72 44.15 -30.58
N LYS A 2 -17.10 43.87 -29.43
CA LYS A 2 -15.66 43.78 -29.25
C LYS A 2 -15.41 42.57 -28.35
N HIS A 3 -14.65 41.61 -28.88
CA HIS A 3 -14.27 40.39 -28.19
C HIS A 3 -13.28 40.71 -27.07
N SER A 4 -13.56 40.25 -25.85
CA SER A 4 -12.55 40.08 -24.80
C SER A 4 -12.63 38.64 -24.32
N VAL A 5 -11.91 37.79 -25.06
CA VAL A 5 -11.53 36.44 -24.64
C VAL A 5 -10.26 36.62 -23.82
N LEU A 6 -10.37 36.82 -22.50
CA LEU A 6 -9.17 36.89 -21.66
C LEU A 6 -9.43 36.64 -20.17
N THR A 7 -9.96 35.46 -19.80
CA THR A 7 -9.86 34.96 -18.41
C THR A 7 -10.09 33.45 -18.32
N VAL A 8 -9.38 32.67 -19.14
CA VAL A 8 -9.22 31.21 -18.93
C VAL A 8 -7.73 30.92 -18.93
N ALA A 9 -7.03 31.40 -17.91
CA ALA A 9 -5.60 31.12 -17.73
C ALA A 9 -5.15 31.32 -16.28
N VAL A 10 -5.92 30.82 -15.30
CA VAL A 10 -5.42 30.64 -13.93
C VAL A 10 -5.87 29.30 -13.37
N MET A 11 -5.60 28.21 -14.11
CA MET A 11 -5.71 26.84 -13.58
C MET A 11 -4.55 25.93 -13.98
N PHE A 12 -3.44 26.49 -14.48
CA PHE A 12 -2.37 25.69 -15.10
C PHE A 12 -0.97 25.89 -14.50
N LEU A 13 -0.86 26.28 -13.23
CA LEU A 13 0.44 26.45 -12.56
C LEU A 13 0.50 25.92 -11.12
N ILE A 14 -0.18 24.81 -10.84
CA ILE A 14 0.18 23.95 -9.69
C ILE A 14 0.42 22.53 -10.22
N SER A 15 1.28 22.43 -11.23
CA SER A 15 1.73 21.16 -11.80
C SER A 15 3.26 21.09 -11.77
N LEU A 16 3.88 21.55 -10.68
CA LEU A 16 5.33 21.46 -10.50
C LEU A 16 5.64 21.02 -9.07
N ASN A 17 6.14 19.79 -8.98
CA ASN A 17 6.99 19.24 -7.92
C ASN A 17 6.33 18.75 -6.62
N ALA A 18 5.06 18.35 -6.64
CA ALA A 18 4.66 17.22 -5.81
C ALA A 18 5.08 15.93 -6.51
N GLN A 19 6.38 15.77 -6.77
CA GLN A 19 6.94 14.43 -6.76
C GLN A 19 6.70 14.02 -5.31
N ALA A 20 5.55 13.36 -5.05
CA ALA A 20 5.42 12.59 -3.84
C ALA A 20 6.76 11.87 -3.73
N ASN A 21 7.44 11.99 -2.59
CA ASN A 21 8.48 11.04 -2.25
C ASN A 21 7.75 9.70 -2.18
N VAL A 22 7.46 9.13 -3.36
CA VAL A 22 6.90 7.82 -3.57
C VAL A 22 7.93 6.97 -2.88
N LEU A 23 7.50 6.39 -1.76
CA LEU A 23 8.20 5.45 -0.91
C LEU A 23 9.40 4.90 -1.69
N LYS A 24 10.62 5.37 -1.41
CA LYS A 24 11.81 4.76 -2.00
C LYS A 24 11.90 3.38 -1.36
N ILE A 25 11.21 2.43 -1.96
CA ILE A 25 11.20 1.05 -1.48
C ILE A 25 12.49 0.43 -1.90
N ASP A 26 13.40 0.34 -0.93
CA ASP A 26 14.63 -0.41 -1.09
C ASP A 26 14.39 -1.91 -0.90
N SER A 27 15.43 -2.67 -1.18
CA SER A 27 15.41 -4.13 -1.05
C SER A 27 15.18 -4.61 0.38
N GLN A 28 15.54 -3.80 1.39
CA GLN A 28 15.33 -4.14 2.80
C GLN A 28 13.85 -4.11 3.15
N MET A 29 13.15 -3.06 2.77
CA MET A 29 11.71 -2.93 3.00
C MET A 29 10.91 -3.96 2.20
N ALA A 30 11.31 -4.25 0.96
CA ALA A 30 10.71 -5.33 0.17
C ALA A 30 10.87 -6.71 0.85
N SER A 31 12.04 -6.95 1.46
CA SER A 31 12.30 -8.17 2.23
C SER A 31 11.48 -8.24 3.52
N GLN A 32 11.29 -7.10 4.22
CA GLN A 32 10.45 -7.01 5.42
C GLN A 32 8.98 -7.31 5.11
N ILE A 33 8.44 -6.73 4.04
CA ILE A 33 7.06 -7.03 3.58
C ILE A 33 6.92 -8.53 3.35
N THR A 34 7.84 -9.13 2.60
CA THR A 34 7.84 -10.58 2.32
C THR A 34 7.91 -11.42 3.60
N SER A 35 8.73 -11.02 4.57
CA SER A 35 8.87 -11.72 5.85
C SER A 35 7.60 -11.67 6.69
N ILE A 36 6.95 -10.50 6.78
CA ILE A 36 5.65 -10.35 7.45
C ILE A 36 4.63 -11.27 6.79
N CYS A 37 4.61 -11.35 5.45
CA CYS A 37 3.69 -12.20 4.72
C CYS A 37 3.89 -13.70 4.96
N LYS A 38 5.12 -14.15 5.08
CA LYS A 38 5.44 -15.53 5.49
C LYS A 38 5.02 -15.80 6.94
N PHE A 39 5.21 -14.84 7.84
CA PHE A 39 4.82 -14.99 9.24
C PHE A 39 3.31 -15.20 9.37
N VAL A 40 2.51 -14.40 8.67
CA VAL A 40 1.04 -14.43 8.80
C VAL A 40 0.39 -15.63 8.09
N GLN A 41 1.12 -16.34 7.22
CA GLN A 41 0.76 -17.67 6.72
C GLN A 41 0.91 -18.77 7.78
N GLY A 42 1.63 -18.50 8.87
CA GLY A 42 1.77 -19.41 9.99
C GLY A 42 0.40 -19.79 10.58
N LYS A 43 0.24 -21.05 10.97
CA LYS A 43 -0.96 -21.50 11.68
C LYS A 43 -0.91 -21.07 13.14
N GLY A 44 -2.08 -20.83 13.75
CA GLY A 44 -2.20 -20.58 15.18
C GLY A 44 -2.12 -19.11 15.61
N HIS A 45 -2.10 -18.17 14.68
CA HIS A 45 -2.22 -16.74 15.02
C HIS A 45 -3.66 -16.38 15.42
N PRO A 46 -3.84 -15.48 16.40
CA PRO A 46 -5.15 -14.88 16.65
C PRO A 46 -5.70 -14.27 15.37
N GLU A 47 -7.00 -14.46 15.12
CA GLU A 47 -7.67 -14.01 13.90
C GLU A 47 -7.37 -12.52 13.60
N ASP A 48 -7.42 -11.68 14.62
CA ASP A 48 -7.17 -10.24 14.50
C ASP A 48 -5.75 -9.92 14.00
N LEU A 49 -4.75 -10.66 14.48
CA LEU A 49 -3.36 -10.53 14.05
C LEU A 49 -3.19 -11.02 12.61
N ARG A 50 -3.85 -12.12 12.26
CA ARG A 50 -3.87 -12.66 10.89
C ARG A 50 -4.46 -11.64 9.91
N LEU A 51 -5.61 -11.05 10.24
CA LEU A 51 -6.28 -10.04 9.40
C LEU A 51 -5.43 -8.77 9.21
N LYS A 52 -4.82 -8.26 10.29
CA LYS A 52 -3.88 -7.13 10.23
C LYS A 52 -2.70 -7.43 9.32
N GLY A 53 -2.10 -8.60 9.51
CA GLY A 53 -0.97 -9.08 8.72
C GLY A 53 -1.26 -9.23 7.23
N MET A 54 -2.39 -9.86 6.91
CA MET A 54 -2.90 -9.99 5.53
C MET A 54 -3.14 -8.62 4.88
N ALA A 55 -3.68 -7.66 5.63
CA ALA A 55 -3.91 -6.31 5.12
C ALA A 55 -2.59 -5.59 4.82
N TRP A 56 -1.62 -5.70 5.73
CA TRP A 56 -0.27 -5.17 5.54
C TRP A 56 0.43 -5.75 4.32
N CYS A 57 0.34 -7.06 4.14
CA CYS A 57 0.86 -7.71 2.96
C CYS A 57 0.25 -7.12 1.69
N LYS A 58 -1.08 -6.98 1.65
CA LYS A 58 -1.78 -6.57 0.43
C LYS A 58 -1.35 -5.18 0.01
N VAL A 59 -1.32 -4.26 0.96
CA VAL A 59 -0.88 -2.89 0.70
C VAL A 59 0.62 -2.86 0.41
N GLY A 60 1.45 -3.60 1.14
CA GLY A 60 2.89 -3.65 0.88
C GLY A 60 3.20 -4.05 -0.56
N VAL A 61 2.57 -5.10 -1.07
CA VAL A 61 2.75 -5.57 -2.46
C VAL A 61 2.23 -4.58 -3.49
N ASP A 62 1.07 -3.97 -3.24
CA ASP A 62 0.49 -2.97 -4.14
C ASP A 62 1.42 -1.75 -4.32
N TYR A 63 2.29 -1.48 -3.35
CA TYR A 63 3.24 -0.37 -3.36
C TYR A 63 4.68 -0.77 -3.72
N LEU A 64 4.99 -2.07 -3.84
CA LEU A 64 6.30 -2.53 -4.30
C LEU A 64 6.56 -2.05 -5.74
N PRO A 65 7.75 -1.50 -6.06
CA PRO A 65 8.18 -1.28 -7.43
C PRO A 65 8.20 -2.58 -8.26
N ASP A 66 8.00 -2.48 -9.57
CA ASP A 66 7.92 -3.64 -10.47
C ASP A 66 9.22 -4.45 -10.56
N GLU A 67 10.36 -3.84 -10.22
CA GLU A 67 11.66 -4.53 -10.12
C GLU A 67 11.72 -5.61 -9.02
N PHE A 68 10.82 -5.56 -8.03
CA PHE A 68 10.69 -6.59 -6.98
C PHE A 68 9.72 -7.71 -7.40
N THR A 69 9.87 -8.22 -8.62
CA THR A 69 9.00 -9.25 -9.20
C THR A 69 8.93 -10.51 -8.34
N GLU A 70 10.05 -10.99 -7.78
CA GLU A 70 10.07 -12.18 -6.93
C GLU A 70 9.26 -12.00 -5.65
N GLN A 71 9.40 -10.86 -4.96
CA GLN A 71 8.66 -10.54 -3.74
C GLN A 71 7.16 -10.40 -4.06
N LYS A 72 6.83 -9.73 -5.17
CA LYS A 72 5.45 -9.65 -5.65
C LYS A 72 4.87 -11.03 -5.92
N LEU A 73 5.62 -11.94 -6.57
CA LEU A 73 5.17 -13.29 -6.88
C LEU A 73 4.91 -14.11 -5.60
N GLN A 74 5.86 -14.11 -4.66
CA GLN A 74 5.77 -14.83 -3.38
C GLN A 74 4.54 -14.43 -2.57
N VAL A 75 4.10 -13.17 -2.69
CA VAL A 75 2.92 -12.67 -1.97
C VAL A 75 1.66 -12.67 -2.85
N LYS A 76 1.77 -12.80 -4.18
CA LYS A 76 0.63 -12.94 -5.08
C LYS A 76 -0.07 -14.28 -4.91
N GLU A 77 0.70 -15.35 -4.71
CA GLU A 77 0.16 -16.70 -4.41
C GLU A 77 -0.73 -16.69 -3.15
N LEU A 78 -0.43 -15.83 -2.19
CA LEU A 78 -1.25 -15.59 -0.99
C LEU A 78 -2.63 -15.01 -1.31
N TYR A 79 -2.72 -14.07 -2.26
CA TYR A 79 -3.97 -13.39 -2.62
C TYR A 79 -4.88 -14.18 -3.55
N GLU A 80 -4.30 -15.11 -4.30
CA GLU A 80 -5.03 -15.99 -5.20
C GLU A 80 -5.64 -17.20 -4.46
N SER A 81 -5.36 -17.36 -3.16
CA SER A 81 -5.98 -18.38 -2.32
C SER A 81 -7.46 -18.10 -2.03
N GLU A 82 -8.26 -19.17 -1.91
CA GLU A 82 -9.68 -19.09 -1.50
C GLU A 82 -9.83 -18.37 -0.15
N GLU A 83 -8.92 -18.64 0.78
CA GLU A 83 -8.88 -18.03 2.12
C GLU A 83 -8.83 -16.50 2.05
N PHE A 84 -8.13 -15.92 1.07
CA PHE A 84 -8.09 -14.46 0.90
C PHE A 84 -9.35 -13.92 0.20
N SER A 85 -9.97 -14.70 -0.68
CA SER A 85 -11.19 -14.28 -1.37
C SER A 85 -12.32 -13.99 -0.39
N GLU A 86 -12.44 -14.81 0.66
CA GLU A 86 -13.43 -14.65 1.74
C GLU A 86 -13.15 -13.41 2.61
N LEU A 87 -11.90 -12.99 2.72
CA LEU A 87 -11.53 -11.79 3.49
C LEU A 87 -12.04 -10.49 2.87
N LYS A 88 -12.31 -10.46 1.54
CA LYS A 88 -12.78 -9.25 0.85
C LYS A 88 -14.12 -8.76 1.38
N GLU A 89 -14.95 -9.65 1.90
CA GLU A 89 -16.27 -9.34 2.46
C GLU A 89 -16.21 -9.05 3.98
N ASN A 90 -15.05 -9.25 4.61
CA ASN A 90 -14.87 -9.05 6.05
C ASN A 90 -14.68 -7.56 6.39
N GLN A 91 -15.63 -6.97 7.13
CA GLN A 91 -15.57 -5.55 7.53
C GLN A 91 -14.34 -5.19 8.38
N LYS A 92 -13.85 -6.11 9.24
CA LYS A 92 -12.62 -5.87 10.02
C LYS A 92 -11.41 -5.83 9.10
N PHE A 93 -11.35 -6.72 8.11
CA PHE A 93 -10.29 -6.72 7.11
C PHE A 93 -10.27 -5.42 6.30
N ALA A 94 -11.43 -4.93 5.85
CA ALA A 94 -11.54 -3.64 5.17
C ALA A 94 -11.01 -2.48 6.01
N LYS A 95 -11.31 -2.47 7.32
CA LYS A 95 -10.75 -1.49 8.27
C LYS A 95 -9.22 -1.59 8.33
N TYR A 96 -8.67 -2.79 8.44
CA TYR A 96 -7.22 -2.99 8.49
C TYR A 96 -6.52 -2.60 7.18
N LEU A 97 -7.14 -2.85 6.02
CA LEU A 97 -6.63 -2.36 4.73
C LEU A 97 -6.54 -0.84 4.70
N SER A 98 -7.57 -0.13 5.17
CA SER A 98 -7.55 1.34 5.25
C SER A 98 -6.43 1.85 6.16
N GLN A 99 -6.25 1.21 7.32
CA GLN A 99 -5.18 1.55 8.27
C GLN A 99 -3.78 1.29 7.69
N ALA A 100 -3.56 0.15 7.03
CA ALA A 100 -2.28 -0.18 6.41
C ALA A 100 -1.94 0.80 5.26
N ARG A 101 -2.92 1.16 4.41
CA ARG A 101 -2.76 2.19 3.36
C ARG A 101 -2.35 3.53 3.93
N ARG A 102 -3.07 3.97 4.98
CA ARG A 102 -2.75 5.23 5.67
C ARG A 102 -1.33 5.19 6.23
N ARG A 103 -0.92 4.11 6.88
CA ARG A 103 0.42 4.00 7.47
C ARG A 103 1.52 4.03 6.41
N ILE A 104 1.35 3.30 5.31
CA ILE A 104 2.30 3.31 4.18
C ILE A 104 2.41 4.71 3.57
N ALA A 105 1.30 5.44 3.45
CA ALA A 105 1.32 6.84 3.02
C ALA A 105 2.03 7.76 4.03
N GLU A 106 1.74 7.63 5.33
CA GLU A 106 2.41 8.41 6.39
C GLU A 106 3.92 8.16 6.39
N VAL A 107 4.35 6.91 6.25
CA VAL A 107 5.78 6.56 6.15
C VAL A 107 6.40 7.12 4.87
N SER A 108 5.71 7.04 3.72
CA SER A 108 6.17 7.65 2.46
C SER A 108 6.40 9.15 2.59
N LEU A 109 5.55 9.81 3.35
CA LEU A 109 5.61 11.26 3.60
C LEU A 109 6.60 11.63 4.71
N GLY A 110 7.27 10.66 5.34
CA GLY A 110 8.19 10.88 6.46
C GLY A 110 7.50 11.32 7.75
N LEU A 111 6.19 11.12 7.87
CA LEU A 111 5.38 11.48 9.04
C LEU A 111 5.38 10.38 10.12
N ALA A 112 5.94 9.22 9.79
CA ALA A 112 5.90 8.00 10.58
C ALA A 112 7.08 7.09 10.27
N SER A 113 7.42 6.19 11.19
CA SER A 113 8.28 5.04 10.92
C SER A 113 7.50 3.72 11.02
N PHE A 114 8.07 2.62 10.55
CA PHE A 114 7.49 1.28 10.73
C PHE A 114 7.61 0.74 12.17
N SER A 115 8.29 1.46 13.06
CA SER A 115 8.68 0.99 14.40
C SER A 115 7.80 1.50 15.54
N GLU A 116 6.74 2.28 15.25
CA GLU A 116 5.70 2.68 16.21
C GLU A 116 4.37 2.03 15.86
#